data_AF-A0A7V9AF18-F1
#
_entry.id   AF-A0A7V9AF18-F1
#
_cell.length_a   1.000
_cell.length_b   1.000
_cell.length_c   1.000
_cell.angle_alpha   90.00
_cell.angle_beta   90.00
_cell.angle_gamma   90.00
#
_symmetry.space_group_name_H-M   'P 1'
#
loop_
_entity.id
_entity.type
_entity.pdbx_description
1 polymer ?
#
loop_
_entity_poly.entity_id
_entity_poly.type
_entity_poly.pdbx_seq_one_letter_code
_entity_poly.pdbx_strand_id
1 'polypeptide(L)'
;MAEADPDALTPQLRERLVAGLEAERDEHVDPEDLAPRVEEAQGELEQSRLEIAGWELDGDWKTVSAGLERSYGRGREALGQVRETPDDDATVHEWRKRVKDLWYQLRLLRDSWEGVIAATVDELDRLSDLLGEHHDLAVLAEDVEARMPQPDGDAAQLVKAAGRRQRELLAEALPVGERIYTESPRRFSKRVGSYWEAWRSEESEPDGWA
;
A
#
# COMPACT_ATOMS: atom_id res chain seq x y z
N MET A 1 -19.76 35.52 -16.19
CA MET A 1 -20.28 34.65 -15.12
C MET A 1 -19.62 33.30 -15.34
N ALA A 2 -18.68 32.92 -14.49
CA ALA A 2 -18.12 31.57 -14.54
C ALA A 2 -19.25 30.61 -14.15
N GLU A 3 -19.54 29.65 -15.02
CA GLU A 3 -20.47 28.55 -14.77
C GLU A 3 -19.92 27.77 -13.58
N ALA A 4 -20.71 27.64 -12.51
CA ALA A 4 -20.28 26.89 -11.32
C ALA A 4 -19.95 25.46 -11.76
N ASP A 5 -18.78 24.96 -11.37
CA ASP A 5 -18.38 23.59 -11.64
C ASP A 5 -19.44 22.65 -11.05
N PRO A 6 -20.17 21.87 -11.88
CA PRO A 6 -21.24 21.00 -11.42
C PRO A 6 -20.76 19.85 -10.53
N ASP A 7 -19.44 19.63 -10.43
CA ASP A 7 -18.81 18.70 -9.49
C ASP A 7 -18.27 19.41 -8.22
N ALA A 8 -18.43 20.73 -8.06
CA ALA A 8 -17.97 21.45 -6.88
C ALA A 8 -18.87 21.20 -5.66
N LEU A 9 -18.33 20.46 -4.69
CA LEU A 9 -18.96 20.21 -3.39
C LEU A 9 -19.10 21.52 -2.59
N THR A 10 -20.22 21.71 -1.89
CA THR A 10 -20.35 22.86 -1.01
C THR A 10 -19.41 22.77 0.20
N PRO A 11 -18.84 23.91 0.64
CA PRO A 11 -18.06 23.96 1.88
C PRO A 11 -18.81 23.38 3.09
N GLN A 12 -20.15 23.52 3.12
CA GLN A 12 -21.01 23.05 4.20
C GLN A 12 -21.01 21.53 4.34
N LEU A 13 -20.99 20.77 3.24
CA LEU A 13 -20.92 19.30 3.31
C LEU A 13 -19.58 18.87 3.94
N ARG A 14 -18.48 19.46 3.48
CA ARG A 14 -17.14 19.18 3.99
C ARG A 14 -17.05 19.50 5.49
N GLU A 15 -17.48 20.68 5.91
CA GLU A 15 -17.49 21.08 7.31
C GLU A 15 -18.28 20.10 8.18
N ARG A 16 -19.45 19.64 7.71
CA ARG A 16 -20.26 18.66 8.43
C ARG A 16 -19.55 17.31 8.59
N LEU A 17 -18.94 16.79 7.52
CA LEU A 17 -18.22 15.51 7.57
C LEU A 17 -16.99 15.59 8.48
N VAL A 18 -16.19 16.65 8.34
CA VAL A 18 -15.01 16.88 9.18
C VAL A 18 -15.40 16.99 10.65
N ALA A 19 -16.42 17.81 10.98
CA ALA A 19 -16.87 17.95 12.36
C ALA A 19 -17.37 16.63 12.96
N GLY A 20 -18.01 15.77 12.16
CA GLY A 20 -18.42 14.42 12.58
C GLY A 20 -17.24 13.52 12.90
N LEU A 21 -16.23 13.47 12.01
CA LEU A 21 -15.01 12.69 12.21
C LEU A 21 -14.18 13.20 13.40
N GLU A 22 -14.12 14.53 13.61
CA GLU A 22 -13.45 15.12 14.76
C GLU A 22 -14.15 14.79 16.07
N ALA A 23 -15.50 14.83 16.09
CA ALA A 23 -16.26 14.43 17.27
C ALA A 23 -16.03 12.95 17.63
N GLU A 24 -16.01 12.05 16.65
CA GLU A 24 -15.72 10.62 16.88
C GLU A 24 -14.30 10.39 17.38
N ARG A 25 -13.31 11.10 16.80
CA ARG A 25 -11.94 11.09 17.30
C ARG A 25 -11.90 11.50 18.77
N ASP A 26 -12.57 12.60 19.11
CA ASP A 26 -12.56 13.17 20.47
C ASP A 26 -13.34 12.30 21.48
N GLU A 27 -14.29 11.47 21.04
CA GLU A 27 -14.92 10.43 21.88
C GLU A 27 -13.97 9.27 22.21
N HIS A 28 -13.06 8.94 21.29
CA HIS A 28 -12.13 7.81 21.44
C HIS A 28 -10.77 8.20 22.04
N VAL A 29 -10.42 9.47 22.00
CA VAL A 29 -9.11 9.99 22.38
C VAL A 29 -9.30 11.14 23.35
N ASP A 30 -8.91 10.93 24.61
CA ASP A 30 -8.73 12.05 25.54
C ASP A 30 -7.51 12.87 25.06
N PRO A 31 -7.67 14.16 24.71
CA PRO A 31 -6.57 15.01 24.25
C PRO A 31 -5.45 15.14 25.29
N GLU A 32 -5.77 15.04 26.59
CA GLU A 32 -4.77 15.08 27.66
C GLU A 32 -3.93 13.80 27.70
N ASP A 33 -4.49 12.66 27.30
CA ASP A 33 -3.80 11.38 27.21
C ASP A 33 -3.07 11.16 25.86
N LEU A 34 -3.45 11.89 24.81
CA LEU A 34 -2.90 11.68 23.47
C LEU A 34 -1.40 11.99 23.40
N ALA A 35 -0.97 13.14 23.94
CA ALA A 35 0.43 13.53 23.87
C ALA A 35 1.36 12.54 24.61
N PRO A 36 1.06 12.14 25.87
CA PRO A 36 1.82 11.08 26.55
C PRO A 36 1.84 9.75 25.79
N ARG A 37 0.70 9.31 25.22
CA ARG A 37 0.64 8.06 24.44
C ARG A 37 1.47 8.11 23.17
N VAL A 38 1.50 9.26 22.49
CA VAL A 38 2.33 9.46 21.31
C VAL A 38 3.81 9.42 21.69
N GLU A 39 4.19 10.07 22.80
CA GLU A 39 5.56 10.02 23.31
C GLU A 39 5.98 8.60 23.71
N GLU A 40 5.11 7.85 24.39
CA GLU A 40 5.32 6.43 24.72
C GLU A 40 5.52 5.58 23.45
N ALA A 41 4.61 5.70 22.48
CA ALA A 41 4.70 4.96 21.22
C ALA A 41 5.97 5.32 20.43
N GLN A 42 6.39 6.59 20.43
CA GLN A 42 7.66 7.01 19.83
C GLN A 42 8.85 6.33 20.53
N GLY A 43 8.88 6.32 21.86
CA GLY A 43 9.89 5.64 22.65
C GLY A 43 9.96 4.14 22.36
N GLU A 44 8.81 3.46 22.28
CA GLU A 44 8.72 2.03 21.95
C GLU A 44 9.22 1.73 20.52
N LEU A 45 8.89 2.58 19.55
CA LEU A 45 9.36 2.44 18.16
C LEU A 45 10.87 2.67 18.04
N GLU A 46 11.41 3.67 18.73
CA GLU A 46 12.85 3.94 18.76
C GLU A 46 13.62 2.78 19.41
N GLN A 47 13.10 2.26 20.52
CA GLN A 47 13.67 1.09 21.20
C GLN A 47 13.62 -0.15 20.31
N SER A 48 12.47 -0.43 19.68
CA SER A 48 12.32 -1.54 18.74
C SER A 48 13.31 -1.44 17.57
N ARG A 49 13.56 -0.23 17.05
CA ARG A 49 14.55 0.01 15.98
C ARG A 49 15.96 -0.36 16.41
N LEU A 50 16.34 -0.08 17.67
CA LEU A 50 17.64 -0.47 18.21
C LEU A 50 17.74 -1.99 18.40
N GLU A 51 16.66 -2.64 18.84
CA GLU A 51 16.62 -4.09 19.04
C GLU A 51 16.73 -4.88 17.75
N ILE A 52 16.14 -4.40 16.65
CA ILE A 52 16.20 -5.04 15.33
C ILE A 52 17.65 -5.26 14.87
N ALA A 53 18.57 -4.35 15.22
CA ALA A 53 19.99 -4.50 14.86
C ALA A 53 20.66 -5.73 15.52
N GLY A 54 20.09 -6.23 16.62
CA GLY A 54 20.57 -7.42 17.34
C GLY A 54 19.78 -8.69 17.08
N TRP A 55 18.81 -8.69 16.16
CA TRP A 55 17.99 -9.87 15.90
C TRP A 55 18.81 -10.97 15.22
N GLU A 56 18.89 -12.14 15.87
CA GLU A 56 19.32 -13.37 15.24
C GLU A 56 18.11 -13.99 14.52
N LEU A 57 18.13 -13.91 13.19
CA LEU A 57 17.07 -14.46 12.36
C LEU A 57 17.41 -15.87 11.90
N ASP A 58 16.55 -16.83 12.25
CA ASP A 58 16.66 -18.20 11.75
C ASP A 58 16.09 -18.30 10.33
N GLY A 59 16.92 -18.76 9.38
CA GLY A 59 16.48 -19.06 8.02
C GLY A 59 17.61 -18.97 7.00
N ASP A 60 17.47 -19.72 5.90
CA ASP A 60 18.33 -19.61 4.73
C ASP A 60 17.59 -18.94 3.56
N TRP A 61 18.27 -18.79 2.43
CA TRP A 61 17.66 -18.28 1.20
C TRP A 61 16.39 -19.05 0.80
N LYS A 62 16.25 -20.34 1.14
CA LYS A 62 15.06 -21.11 0.77
C LYS A 62 13.83 -20.55 1.46
N THR A 63 13.94 -20.17 2.74
CA THR A 63 12.85 -19.50 3.48
C THR A 63 12.41 -18.22 2.78
N VAL A 64 13.37 -17.37 2.38
CA VAL A 64 13.11 -16.11 1.66
C VAL A 64 12.47 -16.37 0.30
N SER A 65 13.06 -17.25 -0.51
CA SER A 65 12.59 -17.59 -1.85
C SER A 65 11.17 -18.17 -1.87
N ALA A 66 10.82 -18.98 -0.86
CA ALA A 66 9.48 -19.55 -0.70
C ALA A 66 8.47 -18.49 -0.24
N GLY A 67 8.89 -17.51 0.55
CA GLY A 67 8.10 -16.32 0.87
C GLY A 67 7.80 -15.49 -0.39
N LEU A 68 8.84 -15.12 -1.13
CA LEU A 68 8.74 -14.33 -2.36
C LEU A 68 7.86 -15.00 -3.41
N GLU A 69 8.08 -16.28 -3.68
CA GLU A 69 7.28 -17.02 -4.67
C GLU A 69 5.79 -17.02 -4.31
N ARG A 70 5.46 -17.21 -3.02
CA ARG A 70 4.08 -17.17 -2.54
C ARG A 70 3.47 -15.78 -2.62
N SER A 71 4.17 -14.73 -2.17
CA SER A 71 3.62 -13.36 -2.20
C SER A 71 3.43 -12.87 -3.63
N TYR A 72 4.42 -13.08 -4.49
CA TYR A 72 4.33 -12.72 -5.90
C TYR A 72 3.21 -13.50 -6.60
N GLY A 73 3.09 -14.81 -6.34
CA GLY A 73 2.00 -15.63 -6.88
C GLY A 73 0.61 -15.13 -6.48
N ARG A 74 0.42 -14.81 -5.19
CA ARG A 74 -0.84 -14.25 -4.69
C ARG A 74 -1.13 -12.86 -5.26
N GLY A 75 -0.13 -12.02 -5.42
CA GLY A 75 -0.29 -10.70 -6.05
C GLY A 75 -0.69 -10.81 -7.52
N ARG A 76 -0.10 -11.76 -8.26
CA ARG A 76 -0.45 -12.05 -9.65
C ARG A 76 -1.87 -12.62 -9.79
N GLU A 77 -2.28 -13.50 -8.88
CA GLU A 77 -3.64 -14.05 -8.84
C GLU A 77 -4.67 -12.95 -8.53
N ALA A 78 -4.40 -12.11 -7.52
CA ALA A 78 -5.27 -11.00 -7.16
C ALA A 78 -5.41 -9.98 -8.30
N LEU A 79 -4.33 -9.67 -9.04
CA LEU A 79 -4.43 -8.88 -10.28
C LEU A 79 -5.36 -9.54 -11.31
N GLY A 80 -5.31 -10.87 -11.44
CA GLY A 80 -6.23 -11.62 -12.29
C GLY A 80 -7.69 -11.40 -11.89
N GLN A 81 -7.99 -11.53 -10.60
CA GLN A 81 -9.34 -11.33 -10.06
C GLN A 81 -9.83 -9.89 -10.28
N VAL A 82 -9.01 -8.88 -9.98
CA VAL A 82 -9.35 -7.47 -10.21
C VAL A 82 -9.67 -7.19 -11.68
N ARG A 83 -8.99 -7.85 -12.64
CA ARG A 83 -9.29 -7.69 -14.07
C ARG A 83 -10.63 -8.31 -14.48
N GLU A 84 -11.09 -9.33 -13.75
CA GLU A 84 -12.39 -9.97 -13.97
C GLU A 84 -13.53 -9.18 -13.30
N THR A 85 -13.25 -8.55 -12.16
CA THR A 85 -14.23 -7.81 -11.34
C THR A 85 -13.69 -6.43 -10.91
N PRO A 86 -13.45 -5.50 -11.85
CA PRO A 86 -12.80 -4.22 -11.54
C PRO A 86 -13.66 -3.27 -10.68
N ASP A 87 -14.97 -3.50 -10.62
CA ASP A 87 -15.89 -2.72 -9.79
C ASP A 87 -16.10 -3.33 -8.38
N ASP A 88 -15.41 -4.42 -8.05
CA ASP A 88 -15.46 -5.05 -6.71
C ASP A 88 -14.30 -4.55 -5.83
N ASP A 89 -14.61 -3.58 -4.96
CA ASP A 89 -13.66 -2.98 -4.02
C ASP A 89 -12.94 -3.99 -3.12
N ALA A 90 -13.58 -5.12 -2.79
CA ALA A 90 -12.95 -6.15 -1.98
C ALA A 90 -11.78 -6.81 -2.72
N THR A 91 -11.93 -7.04 -4.03
CA THR A 91 -10.84 -7.60 -4.86
C THR A 91 -9.69 -6.62 -5.03
N VAL A 92 -9.98 -5.33 -5.21
CA VAL A 92 -8.95 -4.27 -5.29
C VAL A 92 -8.21 -4.13 -3.95
N HIS A 93 -8.94 -4.17 -2.84
CA HIS A 93 -8.36 -4.14 -1.49
C HIS A 93 -7.49 -5.37 -1.21
N GLU A 94 -7.91 -6.57 -1.60
CA GLU A 94 -7.07 -7.77 -1.51
C GLU A 94 -5.79 -7.63 -2.33
N TRP A 95 -5.90 -7.12 -3.57
CA TRP A 95 -4.73 -6.91 -4.42
C TRP A 95 -3.74 -5.93 -3.78
N ARG A 96 -4.22 -4.82 -3.20
CA ARG A 96 -3.39 -3.88 -2.44
C ARG A 96 -2.61 -4.56 -1.33
N LYS A 97 -3.25 -5.42 -0.54
CA LYS A 97 -2.56 -6.15 0.54
C LYS A 97 -1.43 -7.02 -0.02
N ARG A 98 -1.66 -7.71 -1.15
CA ARG A 98 -0.63 -8.54 -1.79
C ARG A 98 0.52 -7.72 -2.39
N VAL A 99 0.23 -6.54 -2.94
CA VAL A 99 1.26 -5.58 -3.39
C VAL A 99 2.14 -5.15 -2.22
N LYS A 100 1.54 -4.78 -1.07
CA LYS A 100 2.27 -4.43 0.16
C LYS A 100 3.13 -5.59 0.68
N ASP A 101 2.61 -6.81 0.67
CA ASP A 101 3.38 -7.99 1.08
C ASP A 101 4.67 -8.13 0.26
N LEU A 102 4.57 -8.02 -1.07
CA LEU A 102 5.73 -8.11 -1.97
C LEU A 102 6.67 -6.91 -1.83
N TRP A 103 6.12 -5.70 -1.70
CA TRP A 103 6.89 -4.47 -1.51
C TRP A 103 7.79 -4.54 -0.27
N TYR A 104 7.24 -4.91 0.88
CA TYR A 104 8.03 -5.05 2.11
C TYR A 104 9.10 -6.13 1.98
N GLN A 105 8.79 -7.26 1.32
CA GLN A 105 9.78 -8.32 1.12
C GLN A 105 10.93 -7.88 0.22
N LEU A 106 10.67 -7.11 -0.85
CA LEU A 106 11.74 -6.60 -1.71
C LEU A 106 12.53 -5.47 -1.06
N ARG A 107 11.93 -4.67 -0.17
CA ARG A 107 12.66 -3.67 0.63
C ARG A 107 13.77 -4.30 1.47
N LEU A 108 13.54 -5.50 2.02
CA LEU A 108 14.56 -6.25 2.76
C LEU A 108 15.69 -6.78 1.87
N LEU A 109 15.46 -6.85 0.56
CA LEU A 109 16.41 -7.36 -0.43
C LEU A 109 16.98 -6.26 -1.32
N ARG A 110 16.70 -4.98 -0.99
CA ARG A 110 17.10 -3.83 -1.81
C ARG A 110 18.59 -3.81 -2.11
N ASP A 111 19.41 -4.13 -1.12
CA ASP A 111 20.87 -4.05 -1.22
C ASP A 111 21.47 -5.18 -2.06
N SER A 112 20.70 -6.25 -2.34
CA SER A 112 21.18 -7.34 -3.20
C SER A 112 21.44 -6.94 -4.65
N TRP A 113 20.78 -5.88 -5.13
CA TRP A 113 21.13 -5.17 -6.36
C TRP A 113 20.32 -3.88 -6.42
N GLU A 114 20.93 -2.77 -6.00
CA GLU A 114 20.23 -1.48 -5.91
C GLU A 114 19.59 -1.06 -7.24
N GLY A 115 20.34 -1.11 -8.34
CA GLY A 115 19.83 -0.69 -9.67
C GLY A 115 18.62 -1.46 -10.21
N VAL A 116 18.34 -2.68 -9.73
CA VAL A 116 17.20 -3.49 -10.20
C VAL A 116 16.13 -3.64 -9.12
N ILE A 117 16.52 -4.02 -7.91
CA ILE A 117 15.56 -4.22 -6.81
C ILE A 117 15.02 -2.89 -6.32
N ALA A 118 15.83 -1.83 -6.16
CA ALA A 118 15.30 -0.54 -5.73
C ALA A 118 14.27 0.01 -6.73
N ALA A 119 14.56 -0.06 -8.03
CA ALA A 119 13.60 0.34 -9.06
C ALA A 119 12.30 -0.49 -9.03
N THR A 120 12.38 -1.79 -8.72
CA THR A 120 11.19 -2.64 -8.56
C THR A 120 10.41 -2.27 -7.30
N VAL A 121 11.10 -1.93 -6.21
CA VAL A 121 10.50 -1.43 -4.96
C VAL A 121 9.77 -0.12 -5.20
N ASP A 122 10.35 0.81 -5.96
CA ASP A 122 9.74 2.10 -6.27
C ASP A 122 8.45 1.94 -7.11
N GLU A 123 8.43 1.03 -8.08
CA GLU A 123 7.21 0.73 -8.86
C GLU A 123 6.13 0.03 -8.01
N LEU A 124 6.52 -0.82 -7.06
CA LEU A 124 5.60 -1.43 -6.10
C LEU A 124 5.03 -0.41 -5.11
N ASP A 125 5.84 0.57 -4.70
CA ASP A 125 5.43 1.69 -3.85
C ASP A 125 4.38 2.53 -4.57
N ARG A 126 4.69 2.96 -5.80
CA ARG A 126 3.75 3.66 -6.67
C ARG A 126 2.43 2.89 -6.85
N LEU A 127 2.50 1.58 -7.08
CA LEU A 127 1.30 0.75 -7.20
C LEU A 127 0.53 0.70 -5.87
N SER A 128 1.22 0.59 -4.75
CA SER A 128 0.62 0.62 -3.41
C SER A 128 -0.08 1.95 -3.12
N ASP A 129 0.48 3.07 -3.56
CA ASP A 129 -0.10 4.41 -3.40
C ASP A 129 -1.39 4.57 -4.22
N LEU A 130 -1.36 4.21 -5.51
CA LEU A 130 -2.55 4.24 -6.37
C LEU A 130 -3.70 3.41 -5.79
N LEU A 131 -3.40 2.20 -5.32
CA LEU A 131 -4.38 1.33 -4.69
C LEU A 131 -4.79 1.83 -3.29
N GLY A 132 -3.91 2.56 -2.60
CA GLY A 132 -4.19 3.25 -1.35
C GLY A 132 -5.25 4.32 -1.52
N GLU A 133 -5.02 5.27 -2.43
CA GLU A 133 -5.99 6.32 -2.75
C GLU A 133 -7.33 5.74 -3.20
N HIS A 134 -7.32 4.66 -3.99
CA HIS A 134 -8.54 3.97 -4.39
C HIS A 134 -9.32 3.44 -3.18
N HIS A 135 -8.62 2.82 -2.23
CA HIS A 135 -9.25 2.27 -1.03
C HIS A 135 -9.76 3.37 -0.11
N ASP A 136 -9.02 4.47 0.05
CA ASP A 136 -9.43 5.61 0.89
C ASP A 136 -10.74 6.22 0.35
N LEU A 137 -10.92 6.27 -0.98
CA LEU A 137 -12.17 6.70 -1.60
C LEU A 137 -13.32 5.71 -1.40
N ALA A 138 -13.06 4.40 -1.38
CA ALA A 138 -14.05 3.38 -1.04
C ALA A 138 -14.58 3.62 0.38
N VAL A 139 -13.65 3.80 1.33
CA VAL A 139 -13.96 4.05 2.74
C VAL A 139 -14.72 5.36 2.91
N LEU A 140 -14.35 6.42 2.18
CA LEU A 140 -15.08 7.69 2.20
C LEU A 140 -16.52 7.55 1.69
N ALA A 141 -16.72 6.82 0.59
CA ALA A 141 -18.05 6.58 0.05
C ALA A 141 -18.92 5.79 1.03
N GLU A 142 -18.37 4.71 1.61
CA GLU A 142 -19.04 3.88 2.62
C GLU A 142 -19.41 4.71 3.87
N ASP A 143 -18.50 5.54 4.37
CA ASP A 143 -18.75 6.42 5.53
C ASP A 143 -19.87 7.44 5.26
N VAL A 144 -19.89 8.05 4.07
CA VAL A 144 -20.96 8.99 3.68
C VAL A 144 -22.30 8.28 3.62
N GLU A 145 -22.37 7.10 3.00
CA GLU A 145 -23.60 6.31 2.89
C GLU A 145 -24.11 5.82 4.25
N ALA A 146 -23.20 5.48 5.17
CA ALA A 146 -23.53 5.08 6.53
C ALA A 146 -24.09 6.25 7.37
N ARG A 147 -23.50 7.44 7.27
CA ARG A 147 -23.95 8.65 7.98
C ARG A 147 -25.23 9.24 7.41
N MET A 148 -25.45 9.10 6.11
CA MET A 148 -26.55 9.70 5.38
C MET A 148 -27.28 8.63 4.56
N PRO A 149 -28.16 7.83 5.20
CA PRO A 149 -28.95 6.85 4.48
C PRO A 149 -29.77 7.57 3.39
N GLN A 150 -29.49 7.22 2.13
CA GLN A 150 -29.95 7.94 0.92
C GLN A 150 -29.29 9.32 0.76
N PRO A 151 -27.97 9.36 0.45
CA PRO A 151 -27.29 10.63 0.22
C PRO A 151 -27.94 11.34 -0.99
N ASP A 152 -28.21 12.63 -0.82
CA ASP A 152 -28.79 13.51 -1.85
C ASP A 152 -27.89 14.73 -2.08
N GLY A 153 -28.24 15.54 -3.09
CA GLY A 153 -27.49 16.74 -3.46
C GLY A 153 -25.99 16.48 -3.56
N ASP A 154 -25.20 17.27 -2.83
CA ASP A 154 -23.74 17.20 -2.79
C ASP A 154 -23.21 15.87 -2.25
N ALA A 155 -23.91 15.21 -1.31
CA ALA A 155 -23.46 13.94 -0.77
C ALA A 155 -23.52 12.84 -1.84
N ALA A 156 -24.59 12.83 -2.64
CA ALA A 156 -24.69 11.95 -3.80
C ALA A 156 -23.62 12.26 -4.86
N GLN A 157 -23.32 13.55 -5.08
CA GLN A 157 -22.26 13.97 -6.00
C GLN A 157 -20.87 13.53 -5.52
N LEU A 158 -20.59 13.63 -4.21
CA LEU A 158 -19.34 13.18 -3.61
C LEU A 158 -19.13 11.67 -3.81
N VAL A 159 -20.12 10.85 -3.48
CA VAL A 159 -20.05 9.38 -3.68
C VAL A 159 -19.81 9.05 -5.16
N LYS A 160 -20.53 9.72 -6.07
CA LYS A 160 -20.33 9.56 -7.51
C LYS A 160 -18.95 9.98 -7.98
N ALA A 161 -18.41 11.08 -7.45
CA ALA A 161 -17.07 11.57 -7.78
C ALA A 161 -15.98 10.63 -7.25
N ALA A 162 -16.14 10.11 -6.03
CA ALA A 162 -15.27 9.10 -5.44
C ALA A 162 -15.21 7.85 -6.33
N GLY A 163 -16.37 7.28 -6.71
CA GLY A 163 -16.43 6.12 -7.60
C GLY A 163 -15.82 6.36 -8.99
N ARG A 164 -15.93 7.59 -9.52
CA ARG A 164 -15.24 7.95 -10.77
C ARG A 164 -13.73 7.96 -10.60
N ARG A 165 -13.23 8.59 -9.53
CA ARG A 165 -11.78 8.67 -9.26
C ARG A 165 -11.19 7.29 -8.93
N GLN A 166 -11.93 6.43 -8.24
CA GLN A 166 -11.54 5.02 -8.05
C GLN A 166 -11.29 4.32 -9.38
N ARG A 167 -12.22 4.41 -10.34
CA ARG A 167 -12.03 3.81 -11.68
C ARG A 167 -10.81 4.37 -12.42
N GLU A 168 -10.54 5.66 -12.30
CA GLU A 168 -9.34 6.28 -12.88
C GLU A 168 -8.05 5.74 -12.24
N LEU A 169 -7.98 5.72 -10.92
CA LEU A 169 -6.84 5.19 -10.16
C LEU A 169 -6.59 3.71 -10.49
N LEU A 170 -7.65 2.92 -10.61
CA LEU A 170 -7.53 1.52 -11.00
C LEU A 170 -7.01 1.37 -12.44
N ALA A 171 -7.49 2.20 -13.37
CA ALA A 171 -6.99 2.23 -14.75
C ALA A 171 -5.50 2.63 -14.84
N GLU A 172 -5.02 3.47 -13.92
CA GLU A 172 -3.60 3.82 -13.78
C GLU A 172 -2.78 2.67 -13.15
N ALA A 173 -3.35 1.98 -12.16
CA ALA A 173 -2.70 0.90 -11.41
C ALA A 173 -2.51 -0.39 -12.24
N LEU A 174 -3.51 -0.77 -13.04
CA LEU A 174 -3.52 -2.02 -13.79
C LEU A 174 -2.28 -2.21 -14.69
N PRO A 175 -1.87 -1.24 -15.54
CA PRO A 175 -0.67 -1.37 -16.35
C PRO A 175 0.63 -1.51 -15.55
N VAL A 176 0.72 -0.89 -14.36
CA VAL A 176 1.87 -1.04 -13.47
C VAL A 176 1.92 -2.47 -12.93
N GLY A 177 0.78 -2.97 -12.45
CA GLY A 177 0.60 -4.35 -12.01
C GLY A 177 0.97 -5.37 -13.09
N GLU A 178 0.48 -5.19 -14.32
CA GLU A 178 0.75 -6.10 -15.43
C GLU A 178 2.26 -6.21 -15.73
N ARG A 179 3.01 -5.11 -15.67
CA ARG A 179 4.47 -5.12 -15.83
C ARG A 179 5.16 -5.84 -14.69
N ILE A 180 4.79 -5.54 -13.44
CA ILE A 180 5.36 -6.18 -12.24
C ILE A 180 5.14 -7.70 -12.27
N TYR A 181 3.93 -8.15 -12.62
CA TYR A 181 3.52 -9.55 -12.56
C TYR A 181 3.68 -10.34 -13.88
N THR A 182 4.53 -9.85 -14.80
CA THR A 182 4.76 -10.49 -16.12
C THR A 182 5.42 -11.87 -16.01
N GLU A 183 6.34 -12.05 -15.07
CA GLU A 183 7.03 -13.34 -14.88
C GLU A 183 6.15 -14.36 -14.15
N SER A 184 6.49 -15.65 -14.28
CA SER A 184 5.92 -16.65 -13.37
C SER A 184 6.55 -16.53 -11.97
N PRO A 185 5.84 -16.91 -10.89
CA PRO A 185 6.35 -16.75 -9.53
C PRO A 185 7.72 -17.41 -9.29
N ARG A 186 7.90 -18.62 -9.82
CA ARG A 186 9.17 -19.35 -9.74
C ARG A 186 10.32 -18.66 -10.48
N ARG A 187 10.06 -18.02 -11.63
CA ARG A 187 11.08 -17.29 -12.40
C ARG A 187 11.50 -16.02 -11.66
N PHE A 188 10.52 -15.26 -11.18
CA PHE A 188 10.74 -14.07 -10.37
C PHE A 188 11.60 -14.38 -9.14
N SER A 189 11.19 -15.37 -8.32
CA SER A 189 11.92 -15.76 -7.10
C SER A 189 13.34 -16.23 -7.41
N LYS A 190 13.54 -17.03 -8.47
CA LYS A 190 14.87 -17.46 -8.91
C LYS A 190 15.76 -16.28 -9.32
N ARG A 191 15.22 -15.31 -10.06
CA ARG A 191 15.95 -14.12 -10.51
C ARG A 191 16.43 -13.28 -9.33
N VAL A 192 15.53 -12.99 -8.38
CA VAL A 192 15.90 -12.26 -7.15
C VAL A 192 16.96 -13.04 -6.35
N GLY A 193 16.86 -14.36 -6.30
CA GLY A 193 17.86 -15.20 -5.64
C GLY A 193 19.25 -15.14 -6.24
N SER A 194 19.36 -15.09 -7.56
CA SER A 194 20.67 -14.92 -8.20
C SER A 194 21.32 -13.59 -7.84
N TYR A 195 20.55 -12.53 -7.58
CA TYR A 195 21.10 -11.25 -7.11
C TYR A 195 21.60 -11.35 -5.68
N TRP A 196 20.79 -11.95 -4.81
CA TRP A 196 21.17 -12.19 -3.41
C TRP A 196 22.42 -13.06 -3.27
N GLU A 197 22.54 -14.14 -4.06
CA GLU A 197 23.71 -15.02 -4.05
C GLU A 197 24.98 -14.29 -4.49
N ALA A 198 24.89 -13.46 -5.54
CA ALA A 198 26.01 -12.66 -6.04
C ALA A 198 26.45 -11.63 -4.99
N TRP A 199 25.51 -10.85 -4.45
CA TRP A 199 25.77 -9.85 -3.41
C TRP A 199 26.44 -10.46 -2.17
N ARG A 200 25.97 -11.61 -1.68
CA ARG A 200 26.61 -12.29 -0.53
C ARG A 200 28.02 -12.79 -0.82
N SER A 201 28.32 -13.14 -2.08
CA SER A 201 29.66 -13.56 -2.46
C SER A 201 30.65 -12.39 -2.43
N GLU A 202 30.20 -11.19 -2.78
CA GLU A 202 30.99 -9.94 -2.70
C GLU A 202 31.27 -9.55 -1.25
N GLU A 203 30.27 -9.64 -0.34
CA GLU A 203 30.49 -9.35 1.10
C GLU A 203 31.43 -10.34 1.79
N SER A 204 31.56 -11.56 1.24
CA SER A 204 32.42 -12.61 1.80
C SER A 204 33.87 -12.53 1.35
N GLU A 205 34.19 -11.69 0.35
CA GLU A 205 35.56 -11.37 -0.06
C GLU A 205 36.00 -10.07 0.65
N PRO A 206 36.82 -10.14 1.73
CA PRO A 206 37.29 -8.93 2.39
C PRO A 206 38.30 -8.24 1.48
N ASP A 207 38.01 -6.99 1.07
CA ASP A 207 38.88 -6.02 0.37
C ASP A 207 40.28 -6.56 0.02
N GLY A 208 40.30 -7.44 -0.97
CA GLY A 208 41.51 -7.88 -1.65
C GLY A 208 41.43 -7.29 -3.04
N TRP A 209 42.25 -6.26 -3.30
CA TRP A 209 42.45 -5.57 -4.58
C TRP A 209 41.58 -4.33 -4.85
N ALA A 210 41.93 -3.23 -4.18
CA ALA A 210 42.17 -1.94 -4.83
C ALA A 210 43.20 -1.11 -4.04
#